data_AF-A0A2T1ERY6-F1
#
_entry.id   AF-A0A2T1ERY6-F1
#
_cell.length_a   1.000
_cell.length_b   1.000
_cell.length_c   1.000
_cell.angle_alpha   90.00
_cell.angle_beta   90.00
_cell.angle_gamma   90.00
#
_symmetry.space_group_name_H-M   'P 1'
#
loop_
_entity.id
_entity.type
_entity.pdbx_description
1 polymer ?
#
loop_
_entity_poly.entity_id
_entity_poly.type
_entity_poly.pdbx_seq_one_letter_code
_entity_poly.pdbx_strand_id
1 'polypeptide(L)'
;MATLEELQHIASKLSLTLDNPKSVKLQIKQINLLQKQLRAIKKELSVTISSINQDAAQSSPDSLVSFGLDIFGKHKWAGRLRAETRRETEREKKLARQPYMEIKQEIDNLILEGDRLKLRAEEYLLSYQI
;
A
#
# COMPACT_ATOMS: atom_id res chain seq x y z
N MET A 1 -7.90 -10.66 -4.52
CA MET A 1 -7.11 -9.41 -4.45
C MET A 1 -8.11 -8.30 -4.25
N ALA A 2 -7.91 -7.41 -3.27
CA ALA A 2 -8.75 -6.23 -3.11
C ALA A 2 -8.71 -5.39 -4.39
N THR A 3 -9.87 -5.09 -4.97
CA THR A 3 -10.00 -4.38 -6.23
C THR A 3 -10.15 -2.88 -5.99
N LEU A 4 -9.78 -2.05 -6.97
CA LEU A 4 -10.03 -0.61 -6.95
C LEU A 4 -11.51 -0.28 -6.63
N GLU A 5 -12.41 -1.14 -7.11
CA GLU A 5 -13.85 -1.06 -6.89
C GLU A 5 -14.23 -1.21 -5.41
N GLU A 6 -13.58 -2.11 -4.67
CA GLU A 6 -13.83 -2.31 -3.24
C GLU A 6 -13.44 -1.06 -2.44
N LEU A 7 -12.33 -0.40 -2.81
CA LEU A 7 -11.90 0.85 -2.20
C LEU A 7 -12.87 2.00 -2.51
N GLN A 8 -13.32 2.13 -3.76
CA GLN A 8 -14.32 3.12 -4.14
C GLN A 8 -15.64 2.92 -3.39
N HIS A 9 -16.06 1.66 -3.22
CA HIS A 9 -17.24 1.32 -2.44
C HIS A 9 -17.10 1.71 -0.97
N ILE A 10 -15.95 1.43 -0.35
CA ILE A 10 -15.68 1.85 1.03
C ILE A 10 -15.65 3.38 1.14
N ALA A 11 -14.99 4.06 0.21
CA ALA A 11 -14.90 5.52 0.18
C ALA A 11 -16.27 6.18 0.11
N SER A 12 -17.17 5.68 -0.76
CA SER A 12 -18.54 6.22 -0.89
C SER A 12 -19.39 6.07 0.38
N LYS A 13 -19.05 5.13 1.26
CA LYS A 13 -19.73 4.90 2.54
C LYS A 13 -19.10 5.67 3.70
N LEU A 14 -17.92 6.23 3.51
CA LEU A 14 -17.20 7.01 4.52
C LEU A 14 -17.80 8.42 4.61
N SER A 15 -18.92 8.54 5.32
CA SER A 15 -19.64 9.81 5.47
C SER A 15 -20.13 10.01 6.90
N LEU A 16 -20.41 11.27 7.24
CA LEU A 16 -20.96 11.69 8.52
C LEU A 16 -22.07 12.70 8.29
N THR A 17 -23.22 12.47 8.91
CA THR A 17 -24.35 13.40 9.00
C THR A 17 -24.64 13.68 10.47
N LEU A 18 -24.62 14.95 10.86
CA LEU A 18 -24.87 15.40 12.24
C LEU A 18 -26.38 15.65 12.45
N ASP A 19 -27.14 14.58 12.65
CA ASP A 19 -28.60 14.60 12.74
C ASP A 19 -29.11 14.49 14.18
N ASN A 20 -28.84 13.38 14.87
CA ASN A 20 -29.22 13.14 16.25
C ASN A 20 -28.17 12.26 16.96
N PRO A 21 -28.02 12.38 18.29
CA PRO A 21 -26.95 11.69 19.01
C PRO A 21 -26.96 10.15 18.85
N LYS A 22 -28.12 9.52 18.68
CA LYS A 22 -28.20 8.05 18.50
C LYS A 22 -27.67 7.64 17.13
N SER A 23 -28.09 8.33 16.08
CA SER A 23 -27.64 8.11 14.70
C SER A 23 -26.14 8.38 14.54
N VAL A 24 -25.64 9.50 15.07
CA VAL A 24 -24.21 9.83 15.04
C VAL A 24 -23.36 8.73 15.72
N LYS A 25 -23.81 8.18 16.86
CA LYS A 25 -23.14 7.04 17.51
C LYS A 25 -23.11 5.79 16.62
N LEU A 26 -24.16 5.52 15.85
CA LEU A 26 -24.19 4.41 14.88
C LEU A 26 -23.22 4.66 13.71
N GLN A 27 -23.18 5.89 13.19
CA GLN A 27 -22.26 6.29 12.13
C GLN A 27 -20.79 6.14 12.57
N ILE A 28 -20.43 6.49 13.81
CA ILE A 28 -19.09 6.24 14.36
C ILE A 28 -18.74 4.75 14.33
N LYS A 29 -19.67 3.87 14.71
CA LYS A 29 -19.46 2.41 14.64
C LYS A 29 -19.26 1.94 13.20
N GLN A 30 -20.02 2.48 12.26
CA GLN A 30 -19.87 2.18 10.84
C GLN A 30 -18.49 2.63 10.31
N ILE A 31 -18.06 3.85 10.62
CA ILE A 31 -16.74 4.37 10.26
C ILE A 31 -15.63 3.46 10.83
N ASN A 32 -15.75 3.03 12.09
CA ASN A 32 -14.80 2.08 12.69
C ASN A 32 -14.75 0.74 11.97
N LEU A 33 -15.89 0.23 11.48
CA LEU A 33 -15.93 -1.00 10.69
C LEU A 33 -15.24 -0.81 9.33
N LEU A 34 -15.54 0.28 8.62
CA LEU A 34 -14.91 0.62 7.34
C LEU A 34 -13.38 0.76 7.48
N GLN A 35 -12.90 1.43 8.54
CA GLN A 35 -11.48 1.53 8.83
C GLN A 35 -10.82 0.16 9.11
N LYS A 36 -11.52 -0.79 9.74
CA LYS A 36 -11.01 -2.15 9.91
C LYS A 36 -10.87 -2.88 8.57
N GLN A 37 -11.84 -2.71 7.67
CA GLN A 37 -11.78 -3.26 6.31
C GLN A 37 -10.61 -2.68 5.52
N LEU A 38 -10.43 -1.35 5.55
CA LEU A 38 -9.29 -0.67 4.95
C LEU A 38 -7.94 -1.21 5.45
N ARG A 39 -7.80 -1.44 6.77
CA ARG A 39 -6.58 -2.02 7.35
C ARG A 39 -6.35 -3.47 6.92
N ALA A 40 -7.41 -4.26 6.75
CA ALA A 40 -7.30 -5.63 6.24
C ALA A 40 -6.80 -5.62 4.78
N ILE A 41 -7.41 -4.79 3.93
CA ILE A 41 -6.98 -4.59 2.54
C ILE A 41 -5.51 -4.15 2.47
N LYS A 42 -5.11 -3.18 3.29
CA LYS A 42 -3.71 -2.71 3.39
C LYS A 42 -2.74 -3.84 3.73
N LYS A 43 -3.15 -4.77 4.61
CA LYS A 43 -2.35 -5.92 5.01
C LYS A 43 -2.19 -6.91 3.84
N GLU A 44 -3.28 -7.20 3.13
CA GLU A 44 -3.25 -8.06 1.94
C GLU A 44 -2.32 -7.48 0.85
N LEU A 45 -2.44 -6.18 0.55
CA LEU A 45 -1.55 -5.50 -0.41
C LEU A 45 -0.09 -5.58 0.01
N SER A 46 0.20 -5.47 1.30
CA SER A 46 1.57 -5.59 1.82
C SER A 46 2.14 -7.00 1.61
N VAL A 47 1.31 -8.04 1.73
CA VAL A 47 1.70 -9.43 1.40
C VAL A 47 1.96 -9.57 -0.10
N THR A 48 1.10 -9.03 -0.95
CA THR A 48 1.30 -9.04 -2.42
C THR A 48 2.60 -8.34 -2.83
N ILE A 49 2.87 -7.14 -2.28
CA ILE A 49 4.14 -6.44 -2.51
C ILE A 49 5.31 -7.29 -2.05
N SER A 50 5.22 -7.94 -0.90
CA SER A 50 6.29 -8.81 -0.40
C SER A 50 6.56 -10.00 -1.33
N SER A 51 5.51 -10.61 -1.91
CA SER A 51 5.65 -11.69 -2.89
C SER A 51 6.40 -11.21 -4.15
N ILE A 52 5.98 -10.06 -4.71
CA ILE A 52 6.63 -9.44 -5.89
C ILE A 52 8.12 -9.20 -5.60
N ASN A 53 8.45 -8.80 -4.37
CA ASN A 53 9.84 -8.58 -3.97
C ASN A 53 10.67 -9.87 -3.93
N GLN A 54 10.06 -10.98 -3.49
CA GLN A 54 10.71 -12.29 -3.40
C GLN A 54 10.90 -12.93 -4.78
N ASP A 55 9.88 -12.89 -5.65
CA ASP A 55 9.95 -13.41 -7.02
C ASP A 55 11.01 -12.65 -7.85
N ALA A 56 11.10 -11.34 -7.65
CA ALA A 56 12.10 -10.50 -8.28
C ALA A 56 13.52 -10.65 -7.67
N ALA A 57 13.66 -11.30 -6.50
CA ALA A 57 14.95 -11.67 -5.93
C ALA A 57 15.43 -13.03 -6.44
N GLN A 58 14.52 -13.98 -6.67
CA GLN A 58 14.82 -15.31 -7.20
C GLN A 58 15.12 -15.33 -8.71
N SER A 59 14.65 -14.33 -9.45
CA SER A 59 14.91 -14.17 -10.90
C SER A 59 16.25 -13.52 -11.24
N SER A 60 17.11 -13.22 -10.26
CA SER A 60 18.52 -12.87 -10.53
C SER A 60 19.28 -14.14 -10.91
N PRO A 61 19.73 -14.31 -12.17
CA PRO A 61 20.37 -15.54 -12.58
C PRO A 61 21.80 -15.55 -12.04
N ASP A 62 22.03 -16.43 -11.06
CA ASP A 62 23.37 -16.92 -10.69
C ASP A 62 24.03 -17.75 -11.82
N SER A 63 23.46 -17.78 -13.03
CA SER A 63 23.71 -18.83 -14.03
C SER A 63 24.30 -18.41 -15.38
N LEU A 64 24.72 -17.16 -15.62
CA LEU A 64 25.13 -16.73 -16.99
C LEU A 64 26.56 -16.22 -17.21
N VAL A 65 27.52 -16.42 -16.30
CA VAL A 65 28.93 -16.11 -16.64
C VAL A 65 29.88 -17.16 -16.07
N SER A 66 29.74 -18.39 -16.54
CA SER A 66 30.74 -19.44 -16.36
C SER A 66 30.94 -20.16 -17.67
N PHE A 67 31.47 -19.52 -18.71
CA PHE A 67 32.24 -20.22 -19.74
C PHE A 67 33.16 -19.22 -20.46
N GLY A 68 34.45 -19.31 -20.14
CA GLY A 68 35.57 -18.78 -20.90
C GLY A 68 35.72 -17.27 -20.96
N LEU A 69 36.68 -16.71 -20.21
CA LEU A 69 37.57 -15.64 -20.69
C LEU A 69 38.53 -15.23 -19.57
N ASP A 70 39.77 -15.69 -19.71
CA ASP A 70 40.86 -15.43 -18.80
C ASP A 70 41.16 -13.93 -18.59
N ILE A 71 41.11 -13.55 -17.31
CA ILE A 71 42.10 -12.85 -16.48
C ILE A 71 42.76 -11.54 -17.00
N PHE A 72 42.64 -10.49 -16.15
CA PHE A 72 43.42 -9.25 -16.01
C PHE A 72 42.83 -7.89 -16.45
N GLY A 73 41.84 -7.81 -17.36
CA GLY A 73 41.22 -6.51 -17.75
C GLY A 73 39.74 -6.31 -17.40
N LYS A 74 39.02 -7.41 -17.13
CA LYS A 74 37.55 -7.45 -17.18
C LYS A 74 36.83 -7.17 -15.86
N HIS A 75 37.54 -7.04 -14.74
CA HIS A 75 36.91 -6.86 -13.43
C HIS A 75 36.12 -5.55 -13.32
N LYS A 76 36.63 -4.45 -13.89
CA LYS A 76 35.90 -3.17 -13.95
C LYS A 76 34.68 -3.24 -14.88
N TRP A 77 34.78 -4.00 -15.97
CA TRP A 77 33.71 -4.13 -16.96
C TRP A 77 32.60 -5.07 -16.49
N ALA A 78 32.96 -6.22 -15.89
CA ALA A 78 32.03 -7.12 -15.22
C ALA A 78 31.35 -6.44 -14.02
N GLY A 79 32.08 -5.60 -13.27
CA GLY A 79 31.49 -4.78 -12.20
C GLY A 79 30.49 -3.75 -12.72
N ARG A 80 30.81 -3.06 -13.83
CA ARG A 80 29.92 -2.08 -14.46
C ARG A 80 28.67 -2.73 -15.04
N LEU A 81 28.81 -3.85 -15.75
CA LEU A 81 27.69 -4.64 -16.28
C LEU A 81 26.78 -5.13 -15.15
N ARG A 82 27.33 -5.73 -14.08
CA ARG A 82 26.54 -6.14 -12.90
C ARG A 82 25.82 -4.97 -12.24
N ALA A 83 26.45 -3.80 -12.17
CA ALA A 83 25.84 -2.60 -11.61
C ALA A 83 24.72 -2.04 -12.50
N GLU A 84 24.88 -2.08 -13.82
CA GLU A 84 23.85 -1.69 -14.79
C GLU A 84 22.67 -2.66 -14.74
N THR A 85 22.90 -3.98 -14.78
CA THR A 85 21.86 -4.99 -14.64
C THR A 85 21.11 -4.83 -13.33
N ARG A 86 21.79 -4.63 -12.19
CA ARG A 86 21.13 -4.37 -10.90
C ARG A 86 20.24 -3.13 -10.94
N ARG A 87 20.69 -2.03 -11.53
CA ARG A 87 19.90 -0.79 -11.64
C ARG A 87 18.67 -0.96 -12.52
N GLU A 88 18.80 -1.73 -13.59
CA GLU A 88 17.70 -2.02 -14.50
C GLU A 88 16.64 -2.90 -13.81
N THR A 89 17.06 -3.97 -13.13
CA THR A 89 16.15 -4.81 -12.33
C THR A 89 15.53 -4.02 -11.17
N GLU A 90 16.26 -3.11 -10.52
CA GLU A 90 15.70 -2.23 -9.48
C GLU A 90 14.66 -1.25 -10.02
N ARG A 91 14.85 -0.71 -11.23
CA ARG A 91 13.85 0.14 -11.89
C ARG A 91 12.60 -0.64 -12.23
N GLU A 92 12.73 -1.84 -12.80
CA GLU A 92 11.61 -2.73 -13.09
C GLU A 92 10.84 -3.08 -11.81
N LYS A 93 11.55 -3.40 -10.72
CA LYS A 93 10.97 -3.63 -9.39
C LYS A 93 10.19 -2.42 -8.88
N LYS A 94 10.74 -1.21 -9.06
CA LYS A 94 10.08 0.03 -8.63
C LYS A 94 8.80 0.27 -9.42
N LEU A 95 8.83 0.08 -10.73
CA LEU A 95 7.66 0.22 -11.61
C LEU A 95 6.58 -0.82 -11.28
N ALA A 96 6.95 -2.07 -11.02
CA ALA A 96 6.00 -3.14 -10.68
C ALA A 96 5.29 -2.92 -9.32
N ARG A 97 5.95 -2.26 -8.36
CA ARG A 97 5.38 -1.96 -7.04
C ARG A 97 4.58 -0.66 -7.00
N GLN A 98 4.86 0.26 -7.91
CA GLN A 98 4.32 1.62 -7.90
C GLN A 98 2.78 1.66 -7.77
N PRO A 99 2.00 0.85 -8.52
CA PRO A 99 0.54 0.87 -8.40
C PRO A 99 0.04 0.46 -7.01
N TYR A 100 0.70 -0.51 -6.36
CA TYR A 100 0.33 -0.97 -5.03
C TYR A 100 0.66 0.05 -3.93
N MET A 101 1.70 0.86 -4.15
CA MET A 101 2.07 1.93 -3.22
C MET A 101 1.08 3.09 -3.27
N GLU A 102 0.57 3.42 -4.46
CA GLU A 102 -0.48 4.45 -4.64
C GLU A 102 -1.78 4.02 -3.96
N ILE A 103 -2.20 2.76 -4.14
CA ILE A 103 -3.37 2.20 -3.47
C ILE A 103 -3.19 2.23 -1.94
N LYS A 104 -2.00 1.88 -1.44
CA LYS A 104 -1.69 1.93 -0.01
C LYS A 104 -1.79 3.34 0.56
N GLN A 105 -1.33 4.34 -0.20
CA GLN A 105 -1.44 5.75 0.19
C GLN A 105 -2.90 6.19 0.24
N GLU A 106 -3.72 5.78 -0.73
CA GLU A 106 -5.15 6.10 -0.76
C GLU A 106 -5.88 5.52 0.45
N ILE A 107 -5.57 4.28 0.82
CA ILE A 107 -6.11 3.66 2.04
C ILE A 107 -5.74 4.47 3.28
N ASP A 108 -4.50 4.96 3.38
CA ASP A 108 -4.06 5.78 4.50
C ASP A 108 -4.81 7.11 4.56
N ASN A 109 -5.06 7.74 3.41
CA ASN A 109 -5.87 8.96 3.32
C ASN A 109 -7.30 8.72 3.82
N LEU A 110 -7.95 7.63 3.38
CA LEU A 110 -9.31 7.26 3.80
C LEU A 110 -9.39 6.94 5.30
N ILE A 111 -8.37 6.28 5.87
CA ILE A 111 -8.32 6.04 7.32
C ILE A 111 -8.27 7.36 8.07
N LEU A 112 -7.40 8.28 7.65
CA LEU A 112 -7.25 9.61 8.27
C LEU A 112 -8.54 10.44 8.15
N GLU A 113 -9.21 10.39 7.00
CA GLU A 113 -10.51 11.03 6.84
C GLU A 113 -11.55 10.46 7.81
N GLY A 114 -11.61 9.13 7.95
CA GLY A 114 -12.49 8.50 8.95
C GLY A 114 -12.20 8.94 10.38
N ASP A 115 -10.92 9.13 10.73
CA ASP A 115 -10.53 9.64 12.05
C ASP A 115 -10.99 11.10 12.25
N ARG A 116 -10.87 11.95 11.22
CA ARG A 116 -11.41 13.33 11.25
C ARG A 116 -12.93 13.35 11.42
N LEU A 117 -13.65 12.47 10.74
CA LEU A 117 -15.11 12.36 10.89
C LEU A 117 -15.50 11.95 12.30
N LYS A 118 -14.80 10.97 12.90
CA LYS A 118 -15.06 10.57 14.29
C LYS A 118 -14.82 11.71 15.29
N LEU A 119 -13.75 12.49 15.12
CA LEU A 119 -13.50 13.66 15.97
C LEU A 119 -14.65 14.67 15.92
N ARG A 120 -15.11 15.03 14.71
CA ARG A 120 -16.28 15.92 14.56
C ARG A 120 -17.55 15.34 15.17
N ALA A 121 -17.74 14.03 15.05
CA ALA A 121 -18.87 13.33 15.64
C ALA A 121 -18.81 13.35 17.17
N GLU A 122 -17.64 13.19 17.76
CA GLU A 122 -17.41 13.27 19.20
C GLU A 122 -17.66 14.69 19.73
N GLU A 123 -17.15 15.72 19.05
CA GLU A 123 -17.42 17.13 19.37
C GLU A 123 -18.94 17.43 19.40
N TYR A 124 -19.67 16.97 18.37
CA TYR A 124 -21.12 17.09 18.32
C TYR A 124 -21.82 16.35 19.47
N LEU A 125 -21.37 15.14 19.81
CA LEU A 125 -21.99 14.37 20.89
C LEU A 125 -21.75 15.01 22.27
N LEU A 126 -20.58 15.63 22.47
CA LEU A 126 -20.27 16.35 23.70
C LEU A 126 -21.17 17.59 23.89
N SER A 127 -21.51 18.31 22.81
CA SER A 127 -22.40 19.47 22.90
C SER A 127 -23.85 19.13 23.27
N TYR A 128 -24.26 17.86 23.18
CA TYR A 128 -25.58 17.36 23.60
C TYR A 128 -25.60 16.75 25.01
N GLN A 129 -24.44 16.62 25.66
CA GLN A 129 -24.32 16.07 27.01
C GLN A 129 -24.23 17.17 28.09
N ILE A 130 -24.19 18.43 27.68
CA ILE A 130 -24.28 19.63 28.53
C ILE A 130 -25.74 20.08 28.54
#